data_AF-T0QCP0-F1
#
_entry.id   AF-T0QCP0-F1
#
_cell.length_a   1.000
_cell.length_b   1.000
_cell.length_c   1.000
_cell.angle_alpha   90.00
_cell.angle_beta   90.00
_cell.angle_gamma   90.00
#
_symmetry.space_group_name_H-M   'P 1'
#
loop_
_entity.id
_entity.type
_entity.pdbx_description
1 polymer ?
#
loop_
_entity_poly.entity_id
_entity_poly.type
_entity_poly.pdbx_seq_one_letter_code
_entity_poly.pdbx_strand_id
1 'polypeptide(L)'
;MRLLCRANVVGCLNVVDVCHEASQDGRVTPIHCTVIGSGCIFTYDDAHPMHSDKLFTEDDRGNFTGSFYAKTKGMLEEMLRSYPNVCVLRFRMPLSDDLHERSLLTKLLHYPKVINIPNSITVLHDLLPAVVLLAKQRNVGVFNFTNPGVVSHNELLDLYIQYIDKSYVYTNFGAADEAALCQSRSNVALDSSKLQAALGSNLVIPHITASLYALFRRMAQH
;
A
#
# COMPACT_ATOMS: atom_id res chain seq x y z
N MET A 1 19.89 7.05 -6.19
CA MET A 1 19.13 8.28 -6.49
C MET A 1 18.76 8.41 -7.97
N ARG A 2 19.74 8.51 -8.90
CA ARG A 2 19.49 8.69 -10.35
C ARG A 2 18.57 7.63 -10.98
N LEU A 3 18.77 6.35 -10.67
CA LEU A 3 17.94 5.25 -11.19
C LEU A 3 16.48 5.37 -10.74
N LEU A 4 16.28 5.81 -9.49
CA LEU A 4 14.96 6.01 -8.91
C LEU A 4 14.20 7.08 -9.68
N CYS A 5 14.80 8.26 -9.93
CA CYS A 5 14.14 9.32 -10.69
C CYS A 5 13.87 8.90 -12.14
N ARG A 6 14.85 8.24 -12.78
CA ARG A 6 14.70 7.78 -14.17
C ARG A 6 13.52 6.82 -14.34
N ALA A 7 13.42 5.82 -13.47
CA ALA A 7 12.38 4.79 -13.59
C ALA A 7 11.04 5.23 -12.99
N ASN A 8 11.04 5.77 -11.77
CA ASN A 8 9.79 6.08 -11.05
C ASN A 8 9.18 7.41 -11.46
N VAL A 9 9.96 8.40 -11.91
CA VAL A 9 9.42 9.71 -12.27
C VAL A 9 9.35 9.85 -13.78
N VAL A 10 10.50 9.96 -14.45
CA VAL A 10 10.56 10.22 -15.90
C VAL A 10 9.87 9.09 -16.68
N GLY A 11 10.24 7.84 -16.42
CA GLY A 11 9.64 6.69 -17.10
C GLY A 11 8.14 6.57 -16.85
N CYS A 12 7.69 6.75 -15.60
CA CYS A 12 6.28 6.70 -15.25
C CYS A 12 5.47 7.80 -15.95
N LEU A 13 5.94 9.05 -15.88
CA LEU A 13 5.27 10.19 -16.50
C LEU A 13 5.23 10.05 -18.02
N ASN A 14 6.32 9.63 -18.67
CA ASN A 14 6.32 9.42 -20.11
C ASN A 14 5.28 8.38 -20.55
N VAL A 15 5.13 7.27 -19.82
CA VAL A 15 4.11 6.26 -20.15
C VAL A 15 2.70 6.84 -19.98
N VAL A 16 2.46 7.54 -18.87
CA VAL A 16 1.17 8.17 -18.58
C VAL A 16 0.81 9.21 -19.64
N ASP A 17 1.77 10.04 -20.03
CA ASP A 17 1.62 11.10 -21.02
C ASP A 17 1.28 10.53 -22.40
N VAL A 18 2.02 9.51 -22.86
CA VAL A 18 1.72 8.81 -24.11
C VAL A 18 0.33 8.16 -24.09
N CYS A 19 -0.08 7.57 -22.96
CA CYS A 19 -1.43 7.04 -22.82
C CYS A 19 -2.50 8.15 -22.88
N HIS A 20 -2.21 9.33 -22.33
CA HIS A 20 -3.08 10.49 -22.36
C HIS A 20 -3.23 11.07 -23.77
N GLU A 21 -2.13 11.38 -24.45
CA GLU A 21 -2.12 11.89 -25.83
C GLU A 21 -2.85 10.93 -26.78
N ALA A 22 -2.52 9.64 -26.73
CA ALA A 22 -3.17 8.63 -27.57
C ALA A 22 -4.69 8.51 -27.32
N SER A 23 -5.16 8.96 -26.15
CA SER A 23 -6.59 9.01 -25.81
C SER A 23 -7.30 10.26 -26.34
N GLN A 24 -6.56 11.30 -26.76
CA GLN A 24 -7.09 12.53 -27.32
C GLN A 24 -7.13 12.53 -28.87
N ASP A 25 -6.27 11.74 -29.53
CA ASP A 25 -6.06 11.72 -31.00
C ASP A 25 -7.19 11.07 -31.83
N GLY A 26 -8.45 11.10 -31.37
CA GLY A 26 -9.58 10.57 -32.14
C GLY A 26 -9.57 9.06 -32.37
N ARG A 27 -8.74 8.31 -31.62
CA ARG A 27 -8.79 6.84 -31.59
C ARG A 27 -10.15 6.35 -31.08
N VAL A 28 -10.61 5.22 -31.61
CA VAL A 28 -11.91 4.60 -31.27
C VAL A 28 -12.00 4.17 -29.80
N THR A 29 -10.87 3.98 -29.12
CA THR A 29 -10.87 3.55 -27.70
C THR A 29 -9.77 4.26 -26.90
N PRO A 30 -10.12 5.10 -25.91
CA PRO A 30 -9.13 5.76 -25.06
C PRO A 30 -8.37 4.73 -24.21
N ILE A 31 -7.08 4.95 -23.97
CA ILE A 31 -6.20 4.06 -23.21
C ILE A 31 -6.32 4.38 -21.71
N HIS A 32 -6.76 3.40 -20.94
CA HIS A 32 -6.75 3.49 -19.49
C HIS A 32 -5.35 3.17 -18.96
N CYS A 33 -4.83 4.00 -18.06
CA CYS A 33 -3.53 3.78 -17.42
C CYS A 33 -3.70 3.64 -15.91
N THR A 34 -3.32 2.48 -15.36
CA THR A 34 -3.23 2.25 -13.92
C THR A 34 -1.78 2.31 -13.48
N VAL A 35 -1.46 3.23 -12.59
CA VAL A 35 -0.15 3.38 -11.97
C VAL A 35 -0.15 2.74 -10.59
N ILE A 36 0.78 1.81 -10.39
CA ILE A 36 1.06 1.24 -9.07
C ILE A 36 1.91 2.24 -8.28
N GLY A 37 1.22 3.03 -7.46
CA GLY A 37 1.76 4.06 -6.59
C GLY A 37 2.20 3.50 -5.23
N SER A 38 2.27 4.38 -4.24
CA SER A 38 2.74 4.04 -2.89
C SER A 38 2.00 4.86 -1.86
N GLY A 39 1.34 4.19 -0.91
CA GLY A 39 0.78 4.83 0.28
C GLY A 39 1.81 5.17 1.35
N CYS A 40 3.08 4.77 1.17
CA CYS A 40 4.19 5.11 2.08
C CYS A 40 4.66 6.58 1.97
N ILE A 41 3.75 7.49 1.63
CA ILE A 41 3.95 8.95 1.53
C ILE A 41 3.28 9.71 2.68
N PHE A 42 2.71 8.97 3.64
CA PHE A 42 2.03 9.50 4.82
C PHE A 42 2.67 9.03 6.13
N THR A 43 2.45 9.79 7.19
CA THR A 43 2.73 9.43 8.58
C THR A 43 1.59 9.93 9.46
N TYR A 44 1.29 9.23 10.56
CA TYR A 44 0.35 9.73 11.57
C TYR A 44 0.70 11.16 12.01
N ASP A 45 -0.33 11.99 12.21
CA ASP A 45 -0.22 13.39 12.64
C ASP A 45 -1.41 13.78 13.54
N ASP A 46 -1.49 15.05 13.95
CA ASP A 46 -2.54 15.52 14.86
C ASP A 46 -3.96 15.44 14.28
N ALA A 47 -4.09 15.52 12.94
CA ALA A 47 -5.37 15.41 12.26
C ALA A 47 -5.78 13.94 12.06
N HIS A 48 -4.78 13.05 11.93
CA HIS A 48 -4.92 11.62 11.74
C HIS A 48 -4.13 10.86 12.81
N PRO A 49 -4.52 10.96 14.10
CA PRO A 49 -3.77 10.35 15.18
C PRO A 49 -3.87 8.83 15.09
N MET A 50 -2.82 8.15 15.54
CA MET A 50 -2.78 6.70 15.66
C MET A 50 -3.93 6.21 16.56
N HIS A 51 -4.54 5.07 16.20
CA HIS A 51 -5.71 4.49 16.90
C HIS A 51 -6.98 5.37 16.90
N SER A 52 -7.15 6.23 15.90
CA SER A 52 -8.40 6.97 15.69
C SER A 52 -9.15 6.51 14.44
N ASP A 53 -10.39 6.99 14.31
CA ASP A 53 -11.24 6.86 13.13
C ASP A 53 -10.91 7.89 12.02
N LYS A 54 -9.98 8.81 12.29
CA LYS A 54 -9.51 9.81 11.33
C LYS A 54 -8.38 9.25 10.49
N LEU A 55 -8.74 8.72 9.33
CA LEU A 55 -7.83 8.06 8.41
C LEU A 55 -7.47 8.98 7.23
N PHE A 56 -6.28 8.79 6.65
CA PHE A 56 -5.93 9.53 5.44
C PHE A 56 -6.76 9.05 4.26
N THR A 57 -7.33 9.99 3.53
CA THR A 57 -8.16 9.80 2.33
C THR A 57 -7.36 10.06 1.05
N GLU A 58 -7.99 9.90 -0.11
CA GLU A 58 -7.36 10.20 -1.40
C GLU A 58 -7.25 11.69 -1.73
N ASP A 59 -7.95 12.54 -0.98
CA ASP A 59 -7.84 13.99 -1.11
C ASP A 59 -6.65 14.56 -0.32
N ASP A 60 -6.22 13.84 0.72
CA ASP A 60 -5.06 14.21 1.51
C ASP A 60 -3.75 14.17 0.70
N ARG A 61 -2.87 15.11 1.06
CA ARG A 61 -1.54 15.29 0.46
C ARG A 61 -0.48 14.65 1.33
N GLY A 62 0.49 13.98 0.69
CA GLY A 62 1.54 13.24 1.40
C GLY A 62 2.34 14.13 2.36
N ASN A 63 2.25 13.84 3.66
CA ASN A 63 2.92 14.57 4.73
C ASN A 63 4.28 13.94 5.14
N PHE A 64 4.63 12.76 4.61
CA PHE A 64 5.85 12.05 4.98
C PHE A 64 6.95 12.20 3.93
N THR A 65 8.05 12.85 4.33
CA THR A 65 9.24 13.08 3.49
C THR A 65 10.53 12.51 4.08
N GLY A 66 10.43 11.65 5.10
CA GLY A 66 11.57 11.08 5.85
C GLY A 66 12.50 10.17 5.05
N SER A 67 12.23 9.94 3.77
CA SER A 67 13.16 9.30 2.84
C SER A 67 13.08 9.92 1.45
N PHE A 68 14.19 9.86 0.69
CA PHE A 68 14.20 10.29 -0.71
C PHE A 68 13.13 9.56 -1.54
N TYR A 69 12.94 8.26 -1.29
CA TYR A 69 11.91 7.46 -1.96
C TYR A 69 10.50 8.03 -1.70
N ALA A 70 10.12 8.26 -0.44
CA ALA A 70 8.81 8.79 -0.08
C ALA A 70 8.59 10.18 -0.67
N LYS A 71 9.58 11.07 -0.54
CA LYS A 71 9.54 12.42 -1.13
C LYS A 71 9.30 12.37 -2.65
N THR A 72 10.03 11.51 -3.38
CA THR A 72 9.86 11.36 -4.82
C THR A 72 8.50 10.77 -5.20
N LYS A 73 7.99 9.78 -4.44
CA LYS A 73 6.66 9.20 -4.71
C LYS A 73 5.53 10.18 -4.42
N GLY A 74 5.66 11.02 -3.40
CA GLY A 74 4.71 12.11 -3.13
C GLY A 74 4.69 13.13 -4.27
N MET A 75 5.86 13.57 -4.75
CA MET A 75 5.96 14.47 -5.91
C MET A 75 5.34 13.86 -7.17
N LEU A 76 5.60 12.57 -7.42
CA LEU A 76 5.02 11.86 -8.56
C LEU A 76 3.50 11.82 -8.49
N GLU A 77 2.92 11.50 -7.32
CA GLU A 77 1.46 11.46 -7.17
C GLU A 77 0.83 12.82 -7.52
N GLU A 78 1.41 13.93 -7.05
CA GLU A 78 0.93 15.28 -7.40
C GLU A 78 0.99 15.56 -8.90
N MET A 79 2.05 15.13 -9.58
CA MET A 79 2.15 15.25 -11.04
C MET A 79 1.10 14.40 -11.76
N LEU A 80 0.83 13.19 -11.27
CA LEU A 80 -0.16 12.28 -11.85
C LEU A 80 -1.60 12.78 -11.70
N ARG A 81 -1.90 13.58 -10.67
CA ARG A 81 -3.23 14.20 -10.49
C ARG A 81 -3.63 15.12 -11.64
N SER A 82 -2.67 15.65 -12.40
CA SER A 82 -2.92 16.46 -13.60
C SER A 82 -3.47 15.64 -14.78
N TYR A 83 -3.42 14.30 -14.72
CA TYR A 83 -3.88 13.41 -15.77
C TYR A 83 -5.25 12.80 -15.43
N PRO A 84 -6.36 13.29 -16.02
CA PRO A 84 -7.72 12.88 -15.64
C PRO A 84 -8.07 11.43 -15.99
N ASN A 85 -7.29 10.78 -16.87
CA ASN A 85 -7.51 9.42 -17.34
C ASN A 85 -6.68 8.35 -16.60
N VAL A 86 -5.96 8.74 -15.54
CA VAL A 86 -5.06 7.85 -14.80
C VAL A 86 -5.71 7.36 -13.51
N CYS A 87 -5.57 6.07 -13.23
CA CYS A 87 -5.83 5.48 -11.92
C CYS A 87 -4.51 5.34 -11.16
N VAL A 88 -4.43 5.83 -9.93
CA VAL A 88 -3.25 5.66 -9.07
C VAL A 88 -3.62 4.82 -7.86
N LEU A 89 -2.93 3.70 -7.67
CA LEU A 89 -3.18 2.77 -6.56
C LEU A 89 -2.09 2.90 -5.49
N ARG A 90 -2.45 3.36 -4.29
CA ARG A 90 -1.51 3.51 -3.16
C ARG A 90 -1.30 2.19 -2.44
N PHE A 91 -0.39 1.36 -2.97
CA PHE A 91 0.03 0.13 -2.29
C PHE A 91 0.80 0.43 -1.01
N ARG A 92 0.65 -0.42 0.01
CA ARG A 92 1.48 -0.39 1.23
C ARG A 92 1.85 -1.80 1.68
N MET A 93 3.13 -1.96 2.04
CA MET A 93 3.67 -3.17 2.70
C MET A 93 3.05 -4.47 2.15
N PRO A 94 3.30 -4.81 0.87
CA PRO A 94 2.64 -5.93 0.23
C PRO A 94 2.92 -7.23 0.99
N LEU A 95 1.85 -7.95 1.32
CA LEU A 95 1.88 -9.23 2.00
C LEU A 95 1.32 -10.31 1.06
N SER A 96 2.06 -11.40 0.90
CA SER A 96 1.66 -12.56 0.11
C SER A 96 1.78 -13.86 0.90
N ASP A 97 1.04 -14.86 0.43
CA ASP A 97 0.98 -16.21 1.00
C ASP A 97 2.25 -17.02 0.69
N ASP A 98 2.96 -16.66 -0.37
CA ASP A 98 4.27 -17.22 -0.69
C ASP A 98 5.34 -16.44 0.09
N LEU A 99 6.26 -17.16 0.77
CA LEU A 99 7.37 -16.57 1.54
C LEU A 99 8.42 -15.85 0.66
N HIS A 100 8.01 -15.27 -0.47
CA HIS A 100 8.80 -14.47 -1.38
C HIS A 100 9.48 -13.30 -0.64
N GLU A 101 10.75 -13.05 -0.94
CA GLU A 101 11.60 -12.07 -0.23
C GLU A 101 11.06 -10.63 -0.20
N ARG A 102 10.19 -10.29 -1.15
CA ARG A 102 9.55 -8.96 -1.21
C ARG A 102 8.33 -8.81 -0.30
N SER A 103 7.75 -9.92 0.17
CA SER A 103 6.61 -9.97 1.09
C SER A 103 6.98 -9.36 2.44
N LEU A 104 6.01 -8.68 3.07
CA LEU A 104 6.17 -8.11 4.41
C LEU A 104 6.59 -9.18 5.42
N LEU A 105 5.92 -10.34 5.43
CA LEU A 105 6.20 -11.41 6.39
C LEU A 105 7.65 -11.88 6.29
N THR A 106 8.12 -12.21 5.09
CA THR A 106 9.51 -12.68 4.90
C THR A 106 10.52 -11.65 5.39
N LYS A 107 10.29 -10.36 5.16
CA LYS A 107 11.18 -9.30 5.69
C LYS A 107 11.20 -9.28 7.21
N LEU A 108 10.04 -9.36 7.85
CA LEU A 108 9.94 -9.36 9.32
C LEU A 108 10.67 -10.56 9.93
N LEU A 109 10.55 -11.75 9.32
CA LEU A 109 11.23 -12.96 9.78
C LEU A 109 12.77 -12.83 9.77
N HIS A 110 13.32 -11.99 8.89
CA HIS A 110 14.77 -11.75 8.81
C HIS A 110 15.26 -10.58 9.67
N TYR A 111 14.36 -9.76 10.21
CA TYR A 111 14.78 -8.62 11.02
C TYR A 111 15.16 -9.06 12.44
N PRO A 112 16.27 -8.53 12.99
CA PRO A 112 16.69 -8.87 14.35
C PRO A 112 15.74 -8.29 15.40
N LYS A 113 15.09 -7.16 15.07
CA LYS A 113 14.12 -6.47 15.91
C LYS A 113 12.99 -5.90 15.06
N VAL A 114 11.80 -5.80 15.63
CA VAL A 114 10.61 -5.27 14.96
C VAL A 114 10.00 -4.10 15.72
N ILE A 115 9.42 -3.18 14.97
CA ILE A 115 8.67 -2.04 15.50
C ILE A 115 7.20 -2.41 15.66
N ASN A 116 6.51 -1.93 16.68
CA ASN A 116 5.11 -2.33 16.92
C ASN A 116 4.11 -1.20 16.68
N ILE A 117 3.95 -0.79 15.40
CA ILE A 117 3.06 0.30 15.03
C ILE A 117 1.98 -0.20 14.06
N PRO A 118 0.68 0.10 14.31
CA PRO A 118 -0.40 -0.28 13.40
C PRO A 118 -0.24 0.39 12.04
N ASN A 119 -0.45 -0.39 10.98
CA ASN A 119 -0.30 0.04 9.60
C ASN A 119 -1.41 -0.54 8.71
N SER A 120 -1.88 0.23 7.74
CA SER A 120 -2.64 -0.32 6.62
C SER A 120 -1.70 -1.07 5.67
N ILE A 121 -2.09 -2.29 5.29
CA ILE A 121 -1.29 -3.18 4.45
C ILE A 121 -2.09 -3.72 3.26
N THR A 122 -1.40 -4.08 2.19
CA THR A 122 -1.97 -4.64 0.97
C THR A 122 -1.76 -6.17 0.97
N VAL A 123 -2.79 -6.95 1.29
CA VAL A 123 -2.75 -8.40 1.11
C VAL A 123 -3.00 -8.72 -0.36
N LEU A 124 -1.96 -9.20 -1.04
CA LEU A 124 -1.93 -9.34 -2.49
C LEU A 124 -2.97 -10.33 -3.01
N HIS A 125 -3.26 -11.39 -2.26
CA HIS A 125 -4.30 -12.35 -2.59
C HIS A 125 -5.67 -11.67 -2.77
N ASP A 126 -6.01 -10.75 -1.88
CA ASP A 126 -7.31 -10.07 -1.88
C ASP A 126 -7.35 -8.93 -2.91
N LEU A 127 -6.25 -8.18 -3.03
CA LEU A 127 -6.22 -6.90 -3.73
C LEU A 127 -5.77 -6.99 -5.19
N LEU A 128 -4.96 -7.97 -5.60
CA LEU A 128 -4.53 -8.06 -7.00
C LEU A 128 -5.70 -8.21 -8.00
N PRO A 129 -6.78 -8.96 -7.72
CA PRO A 129 -7.95 -8.99 -8.59
C PRO A 129 -8.59 -7.61 -8.78
N ALA A 130 -8.54 -6.74 -7.77
CA ALA A 130 -9.10 -5.39 -7.84
C ALA A 130 -8.40 -4.51 -8.90
N VAL A 131 -7.09 -4.71 -9.13
CA VAL A 131 -6.35 -3.94 -10.16
C VAL A 131 -6.98 -4.15 -11.53
N VAL A 132 -7.30 -5.40 -11.88
CA VAL A 132 -7.89 -5.75 -13.18
C VAL A 132 -9.33 -5.25 -13.27
N LEU A 133 -10.10 -5.35 -12.19
CA LEU A 133 -11.49 -4.87 -12.15
C LEU A 133 -11.57 -3.35 -12.33
N LEU A 134 -10.76 -2.59 -11.58
CA LEU A 134 -10.71 -1.13 -11.70
C LEU A 134 -10.32 -0.69 -13.11
N ALA A 135 -9.34 -1.38 -13.72
CA ALA A 135 -8.92 -1.10 -15.10
C ALA A 135 -10.02 -1.41 -16.12
N LYS A 136 -10.71 -2.55 -16.00
CA LYS A 136 -11.85 -2.92 -16.87
C LYS A 136 -13.01 -1.93 -16.77
N GLN A 137 -13.27 -1.44 -15.56
CA GLN A 137 -14.28 -0.42 -15.29
C GLN A 137 -13.80 1.00 -15.59
N ARG A 138 -12.53 1.16 -15.99
CA ARG A 138 -11.89 2.44 -16.33
C ARG A 138 -11.99 3.47 -15.21
N ASN A 139 -11.94 3.02 -13.95
CA ASN A 139 -11.89 3.90 -12.78
C ASN A 139 -10.66 4.80 -12.86
N VAL A 140 -10.78 6.07 -12.45
CA VAL A 140 -9.69 7.06 -12.50
C VAL A 140 -9.53 7.77 -11.17
N GLY A 141 -8.45 8.53 -11.03
CA GLY A 141 -8.07 9.19 -9.79
C GLY A 141 -7.29 8.27 -8.86
N VAL A 142 -7.03 8.79 -7.66
CA VAL A 142 -6.25 8.08 -6.64
C VAL A 142 -7.15 7.15 -5.84
N PHE A 143 -6.64 5.98 -5.46
CA PHE A 143 -7.26 5.02 -4.54
C PHE A 143 -6.25 4.59 -3.48
N ASN A 144 -6.65 4.64 -2.21
CA ASN A 144 -5.97 3.95 -1.12
C ASN A 144 -6.13 2.44 -1.33
N PHE A 145 -5.02 1.74 -1.58
CA PHE A 145 -5.04 0.36 -2.08
C PHE A 145 -4.55 -0.64 -1.02
N THR A 146 -5.23 -0.65 0.11
CA THR A 146 -4.97 -1.50 1.28
C THR A 146 -6.25 -2.19 1.73
N ASN A 147 -6.13 -3.29 2.47
CA ASN A 147 -7.27 -3.86 3.15
C ASN A 147 -7.84 -2.85 4.17
N PRO A 148 -9.16 -2.84 4.43
CA PRO A 148 -9.74 -2.05 5.50
C PRO A 148 -9.14 -2.38 6.87
N GLY A 149 -8.89 -1.34 7.67
CA GLY A 149 -8.29 -1.46 8.99
C GLY A 149 -6.77 -1.35 9.00
N VAL A 150 -6.21 -1.63 10.18
CA VAL A 150 -4.77 -1.61 10.44
C VAL A 150 -4.36 -2.87 11.19
N VAL A 151 -3.08 -3.21 11.07
CA VAL A 151 -2.45 -4.28 11.85
C VAL A 151 -1.02 -3.89 12.19
N SER A 152 -0.58 -4.29 13.37
CA SER A 152 0.81 -4.14 13.80
C SER A 152 1.67 -5.32 13.35
N HIS A 153 3.00 -5.15 13.37
CA HIS A 153 3.90 -6.27 13.07
C HIS A 153 3.81 -7.39 14.10
N ASN A 154 3.54 -7.06 15.38
CA ASN A 154 3.40 -8.06 16.42
C ASN A 154 2.17 -8.94 16.17
N GLU A 155 1.00 -8.36 15.88
CA GLU A 155 -0.22 -9.13 15.56
C GLU A 155 -0.01 -10.07 14.36
N LEU A 156 0.74 -9.63 13.35
CA LEU A 156 1.09 -10.46 12.20
C LEU A 156 2.04 -11.61 12.58
N LEU A 157 3.08 -11.34 13.37
CA LEU A 157 4.05 -12.34 13.81
C LEU A 157 3.44 -13.33 14.81
N ASP A 158 2.51 -12.89 15.64
CA ASP A 158 1.78 -13.76 16.57
C ASP A 158 0.94 -14.79 15.82
N LEU A 159 0.31 -14.39 14.70
CA LEU A 159 -0.36 -15.33 13.80
C LEU A 159 0.62 -16.27 13.09
N TYR A 160 1.80 -15.79 12.70
CA TYR A 160 2.85 -16.66 12.17
C TYR A 160 3.28 -17.73 13.19
N ILE A 161 3.49 -17.34 14.46
CA ILE A 161 3.81 -18.27 15.54
C ILE A 161 2.68 -19.29 15.75
N GLN A 162 1.43 -18.81 15.75
CA GLN A 162 0.27 -19.66 15.98
C GLN A 162 0.07 -20.72 14.89
N TYR A 163 0.20 -20.33 13.62
CA TYR A 163 -0.19 -21.17 12.48
C TYR A 163 0.98 -21.86 11.78
N ILE A 164 2.19 -21.30 11.81
CA ILE A 164 3.32 -21.73 10.98
C ILE A 164 4.46 -22.28 11.83
N ASP A 165 5.03 -21.48 12.73
CA ASP A 165 6.20 -21.88 13.54
C ASP A 165 6.06 -21.44 15.00
N LYS A 166 5.58 -22.37 15.84
CA LYS A 166 5.37 -22.15 17.27
C LYS A 166 6.67 -21.90 18.06
N SER A 167 7.83 -22.18 17.47
CA SER A 167 9.13 -21.96 18.10
C SER A 167 9.75 -20.61 17.77
N TYR A 168 9.15 -19.87 16.82
CA TYR A 168 9.66 -18.58 16.40
C TYR A 168 9.56 -17.56 17.53
N VAL A 169 10.63 -16.79 17.70
CA VAL A 169 10.75 -15.73 18.69
C VAL A 169 11.26 -14.46 18.01
N TYR A 170 10.71 -13.32 18.42
CA TYR A 170 11.16 -12.01 17.97
C TYR A 170 11.29 -11.06 19.16
N THR A 171 12.00 -9.96 18.94
CA THR A 171 12.14 -8.90 19.95
C THR A 171 11.76 -7.55 19.36
N ASN A 172 11.20 -6.69 20.20
CA ASN A 172 10.84 -5.33 19.78
C ASN A 172 12.00 -4.34 19.99
N PHE A 173 11.96 -3.25 19.23
CA PHE A 173 12.76 -2.07 19.54
C PHE A 173 12.33 -1.46 20.89
N GLY A 174 13.27 -0.80 21.57
CA GLY A 174 12.93 0.03 22.73
C GLY A 174 12.26 1.33 22.28
N ALA A 175 11.58 2.02 23.21
CA ALA A 175 10.79 3.22 22.90
C ALA A 175 11.56 4.32 22.14
N ALA A 176 12.82 4.54 22.48
CA ALA A 176 13.66 5.56 21.82
C ALA A 176 13.97 5.19 20.35
N ASP A 177 14.35 3.94 20.10
CA ASP A 177 14.64 3.44 18.74
C ASP A 177 13.38 3.38 17.89
N GLU A 178 12.25 2.98 18.49
CA GLU A 178 10.94 2.98 17.84
C GLU A 178 10.53 4.40 17.40
N ALA A 179 10.67 5.39 18.29
CA ALA A 179 10.39 6.79 17.96
C ALA A 179 11.28 7.31 16.81
N ALA A 180 12.58 6.95 16.81
CA ALA A 180 13.48 7.32 15.72
C ALA A 180 13.11 6.63 14.38
N LEU A 181 12.66 5.37 14.43
CA LEU A 181 12.18 4.66 13.26
C LEU A 181 10.90 5.28 12.69
N CYS A 182 9.98 5.74 13.54
CA CYS A 182 8.77 6.46 13.12
C CYS A 182 9.09 7.76 12.34
N GLN A 183 10.25 8.38 12.56
CA GLN A 183 10.67 9.56 11.80
C GLN A 183 11.24 9.21 10.40
N SER A 184 11.76 7.99 10.23
CA SER A 184 12.43 7.55 8.99
C SER A 184 11.65 6.51 8.18
N ARG A 185 10.50 6.06 8.69
CA ARG A 185 9.59 5.10 8.08
C ARG A 185 8.16 5.61 8.15
N SER A 186 7.44 5.45 7.05
CA SER A 186 6.02 5.77 6.98
C SER A 186 5.22 4.79 7.83
N ASN A 187 4.48 5.31 8.80
CA ASN A 187 3.48 4.58 9.56
C ASN A 187 2.12 5.29 9.44
N VAL A 188 1.11 4.61 8.93
CA VAL A 188 -0.16 5.26 8.59
C VAL A 188 -1.33 4.28 8.53
N ALA A 189 -2.52 4.81 8.81
CA ALA A 189 -3.82 4.20 8.52
C ALA A 189 -4.49 4.94 7.34
N LEU A 190 -4.91 4.18 6.32
CA LEU A 190 -5.55 4.70 5.11
C LEU A 190 -7.03 4.33 5.08
N ASP A 191 -7.89 5.27 4.69
CA ASP A 191 -9.30 4.97 4.41
C ASP A 191 -9.40 4.22 3.08
N SER A 192 -10.00 3.03 3.07
CA SER A 192 -10.22 2.21 1.87
C SER A 192 -11.68 2.19 1.41
N SER A 193 -12.54 3.03 2.00
CA SER A 193 -13.96 3.09 1.69
C SER A 193 -14.23 3.42 0.22
N LYS A 194 -13.45 4.34 -0.37
CA LYS A 194 -13.53 4.69 -1.79
C LYS A 194 -13.24 3.49 -2.70
N LEU A 195 -12.20 2.72 -2.38
CA LEU A 195 -11.86 1.50 -3.11
C LEU A 195 -12.99 0.46 -3.01
N GLN A 196 -13.49 0.21 -1.80
CA GLN A 196 -14.56 -0.75 -1.58
C GLN A 196 -15.84 -0.36 -2.31
N ALA A 197 -16.17 0.93 -2.34
CA ALA A 197 -17.32 1.46 -3.07
C ALA A 197 -17.15 1.30 -4.60
N ALA A 198 -15.96 1.58 -5.14
CA ALA A 198 -15.70 1.44 -6.58
C ALA A 198 -15.80 -0.02 -7.07
N LEU A 199 -15.41 -0.98 -6.23
CA LEU A 199 -15.52 -2.41 -6.56
C LEU A 199 -16.96 -2.92 -6.46
N GLY A 200 -17.76 -2.35 -5.55
CA GLY A 200 -19.15 -2.73 -5.32
C GLY A 200 -19.29 -4.22 -5.01
N SER A 201 -20.30 -4.86 -5.61
CA SER A 201 -20.55 -6.29 -5.44
C SER A 201 -19.61 -7.20 -6.24
N ASN A 202 -18.76 -6.65 -7.10
CA ASN A 202 -17.85 -7.46 -7.93
C ASN A 202 -16.71 -8.08 -7.11
N LEU A 203 -16.28 -7.41 -6.05
CA LEU A 203 -15.22 -7.86 -5.16
C LEU A 203 -15.33 -7.18 -3.79
N VAL A 204 -15.44 -7.99 -2.74
CA VAL A 204 -15.39 -7.51 -1.35
C VAL A 204 -13.98 -7.71 -0.83
N ILE A 205 -13.33 -6.63 -0.42
CA ILE A 205 -12.00 -6.69 0.21
C ILE A 205 -12.22 -6.90 1.71
N PRO A 206 -11.75 -8.02 2.27
CA PRO A 206 -11.94 -8.29 3.69
C PRO A 206 -11.13 -7.32 4.55
N HIS A 207 -11.68 -6.99 5.73
CA HIS A 207 -10.93 -6.31 6.78
C HIS A 207 -9.63 -7.06 7.08
N ILE A 208 -8.56 -6.33 7.39
CA ILE A 208 -7.21 -6.89 7.45
C ILE A 208 -7.09 -8.06 8.42
N THR A 209 -7.76 -7.99 9.57
CA THR A 209 -7.81 -9.10 10.54
C THR A 209 -8.33 -10.39 9.91
N ALA A 210 -9.46 -10.34 9.20
CA ALA A 210 -10.04 -11.52 8.55
C ALA A 210 -9.15 -12.03 7.40
N SER A 211 -8.55 -11.10 6.65
CA SER A 211 -7.58 -11.41 5.59
C SER A 211 -6.38 -12.19 6.13
N LEU A 212 -5.79 -11.73 7.24
CA LEU A 212 -4.62 -12.39 7.84
C LEU A 212 -4.94 -13.80 8.34
N TYR A 213 -6.08 -14.00 9.01
CA TYR A 213 -6.49 -15.36 9.40
C TYR A 213 -6.64 -16.28 8.19
N ALA A 214 -7.22 -15.79 7.09
CA ALA A 214 -7.35 -16.56 5.87
C ALA A 214 -5.98 -16.86 5.25
N LEU A 215 -5.09 -15.86 5.20
CA LEU A 215 -3.71 -15.98 4.70
C LEU A 215 -2.94 -17.05 5.45
N PHE A 216 -2.87 -16.98 6.78
CA PHE A 216 -2.11 -17.94 7.56
C PHE A 216 -2.70 -19.36 7.54
N ARG A 217 -4.04 -19.48 7.40
CA ARG A 217 -4.67 -20.78 7.16
C ARG A 217 -4.27 -21.38 5.81
N ARG A 218 -4.20 -20.57 4.75
CA ARG A 218 -3.72 -21.03 3.44
C ARG A 218 -2.25 -21.44 3.51
N MET A 219 -1.41 -20.64 4.16
CA MET A 219 -0.01 -20.96 4.35
C MET A 219 0.20 -22.28 5.12
N ALA A 220 -0.57 -22.52 6.18
CA ALA A 220 -0.46 -23.75 6.98
C ALA A 220 -0.93 -25.03 6.26
N GLN A 221 -1.57 -24.91 5.10
CA GLN A 221 -1.97 -26.05 4.27
C GLN A 221 -0.89 -26.50 3.29
N HIS A 222 0.21 -25.75 3.18
CA HIS A 222 1.35 -26.00 2.30
C HIS A 222 2.58 -26.40 3.11
#